data_AF-A0A920DLG9-F1
#
_entry.id   AF-A0A920DLG9-F1
#
_cell.length_a   1.000
_cell.length_b   1.000
_cell.length_c   1.000
_cell.angle_alpha   90.00
_cell.angle_beta   90.00
_cell.angle_gamma   90.00
#
_symmetry.space_group_name_H-M   'P 1'
#
loop_
_entity.id
_entity.type
_entity.pdbx_description
1 polymer ?
#
loop_
_entity_poly.entity_id
_entity_poly.type
_entity_poly.pdbx_seq_one_letter_code
_entity_poly.pdbx_strand_id
1 'polypeptide(L)'
;MSAEDPLFILYTSGSTGKPKGVMHTTGGYMVYASMTHQYVFDYKEGDVYWCTADVGWVTGHSYIVYGPLANGAVTVMFEGVPNYPSASRFWEVVDKHKINIFYTAPTAIRALMREGEDPVKKNKQVLAQITWHCW
;
A
#
# COMPACT_ATOMS: atom_id res chain seq x y z
N MET A 1 -25.93 -7.40 1.66
CA MET A 1 -25.11 -8.12 0.66
C MET A 1 -24.84 -9.51 1.21
N SER A 2 -24.99 -10.53 0.37
CA SER A 2 -24.55 -11.90 0.63
C SER A 2 -23.02 -11.98 0.60
N ALA A 3 -22.44 -12.97 1.28
CA ALA A 3 -20.99 -13.20 1.28
C ALA A 3 -20.43 -13.44 -0.14
N GLU A 4 -21.22 -14.09 -1.01
CA GLU A 4 -20.84 -14.41 -2.38
C GLU A 4 -21.29 -13.37 -3.41
N ASP A 5 -21.85 -12.23 -2.98
CA ASP A 5 -22.16 -11.14 -3.91
C ASP A 5 -20.85 -10.57 -4.48
N PRO A 6 -20.79 -10.28 -5.80
CA PRO A 6 -19.62 -9.67 -6.42
C PRO A 6 -19.25 -8.32 -5.78
N LEU A 7 -17.98 -8.14 -5.42
CA LEU A 7 -17.46 -6.90 -4.84
C LEU A 7 -16.84 -5.99 -5.90
N PHE A 8 -15.88 -6.51 -6.67
CA PHE A 8 -15.26 -5.78 -7.78
C PHE A 8 -14.71 -6.75 -8.84
N ILE A 9 -14.41 -6.19 -10.02
CA ILE A 9 -13.69 -6.85 -11.10
C ILE A 9 -12.42 -6.07 -11.36
N LEU A 10 -11.26 -6.73 -11.24
CA LEU A 10 -9.96 -6.14 -11.55
C LEU A 10 -9.35 -6.82 -12.77
N TYR A 11 -9.09 -6.04 -13.81
CA TYR A 11 -8.48 -6.55 -15.04
C TYR A 11 -6.97 -6.73 -14.86
N THR A 12 -6.47 -7.90 -15.24
CA THR A 12 -5.05 -8.25 -15.22
C THR A 12 -4.56 -8.59 -16.62
N SER A 13 -3.28 -8.35 -16.92
CA SER A 13 -2.74 -8.42 -18.29
C SER A 13 -2.83 -9.81 -18.93
N GLY A 14 -2.81 -10.91 -18.16
CA GLY A 14 -2.96 -12.28 -18.64
C GLY A 14 -1.84 -12.76 -19.58
N SER A 15 -1.50 -14.06 -19.55
CA SER A 15 -0.45 -14.61 -20.42
C SER A 15 -0.87 -14.77 -21.89
N THR A 16 -2.16 -14.71 -22.19
CA THR A 16 -2.74 -15.05 -23.52
C THR A 16 -3.27 -13.83 -24.29
N GLY A 17 -2.79 -12.62 -23.98
CA GLY A 17 -2.98 -11.41 -24.79
C GLY A 17 -4.29 -10.64 -24.60
N LYS A 18 -5.35 -11.23 -24.03
CA LYS A 18 -6.56 -10.50 -23.60
C LYS A 18 -6.57 -10.33 -22.09
N PRO A 19 -6.81 -9.10 -21.57
CA PRO A 19 -6.95 -8.88 -20.14
C PRO A 19 -8.05 -9.73 -19.53
N LYS A 20 -7.78 -10.36 -18.39
CA LYS A 20 -8.75 -11.20 -17.66
C LYS A 20 -9.32 -10.40 -16.49
N GLY A 21 -10.65 -10.28 -16.44
CA GLY A 21 -11.36 -9.66 -15.32
C GLY A 21 -11.46 -10.65 -14.15
N VAL A 22 -10.62 -10.46 -13.13
CA VAL A 22 -10.67 -11.26 -11.92
C VAL A 22 -11.76 -10.69 -11.02
N MET A 23 -12.79 -11.49 -10.73
CA MET A 23 -13.89 -11.13 -9.85
C MET A 23 -13.59 -11.60 -8.43
N HIS A 24 -13.73 -10.72 -7.45
CA HIS A 24 -13.68 -11.06 -6.04
C HIS A 24 -15.07 -10.94 -5.42
N THR A 25 -15.44 -11.89 -4.56
CA THR A 25 -16.68 -11.86 -3.77
C THR A 25 -16.50 -11.10 -2.47
N THR A 26 -17.59 -10.61 -1.88
CA THR A 26 -17.56 -9.65 -0.77
C THR A 26 -16.99 -10.25 0.52
N GLY A 27 -17.56 -11.34 1.03
CA GLY A 27 -17.25 -11.85 2.36
C GLY A 27 -15.81 -12.33 2.49
N GLY A 28 -15.40 -13.25 1.62
CA GLY A 28 -14.05 -13.83 1.64
C GLY A 28 -12.96 -12.78 1.43
N TYR A 29 -13.15 -11.86 0.49
CA TYR A 29 -12.17 -10.81 0.20
C TYR A 29 -12.01 -9.83 1.36
N MET A 30 -13.11 -9.37 1.96
CA MET A 30 -13.06 -8.44 3.09
C MET A 30 -12.37 -9.06 4.32
N VAL A 31 -12.70 -10.32 4.64
CA VAL A 31 -12.04 -11.04 5.75
C VAL A 31 -10.54 -11.19 5.47
N TYR A 32 -10.18 -11.60 4.25
CA TYR A 32 -8.77 -11.73 3.86
C TYR A 32 -8.01 -10.41 4.02
N ALA A 33 -8.50 -9.32 3.40
CA ALA A 33 -7.81 -8.03 3.40
C ALA A 33 -7.71 -7.42 4.81
N SER A 34 -8.77 -7.51 5.61
CA SER A 34 -8.79 -7.03 7.00
C SER A 34 -7.79 -7.83 7.86
N MET A 35 -7.83 -9.17 7.77
CA MET A 35 -6.99 -10.06 8.56
C MET A 35 -5.51 -9.90 8.19
N THR A 36 -5.16 -9.90 6.90
CA THR A 36 -3.75 -9.74 6.50
C THR A 36 -3.23 -8.36 6.83
N HIS A 37 -4.05 -7.30 6.66
CA HIS A 37 -3.66 -5.95 7.08
C HIS A 37 -3.32 -5.92 8.58
N GLN A 38 -4.16 -6.52 9.43
CA GLN A 38 -3.95 -6.54 10.88
C GLN A 38 -2.70 -7.35 11.27
N TYR A 39 -2.57 -8.59 10.80
CA TYR A 39 -1.54 -9.49 11.30
C TYR A 39 -0.19 -9.34 10.59
N VAL A 40 -0.17 -9.04 9.29
CA VAL A 40 1.10 -8.95 8.52
C VAL A 40 1.80 -7.62 8.76
N PHE A 41 1.03 -6.54 8.90
CA PHE A 41 1.57 -5.20 9.16
C PHE A 41 1.55 -4.83 10.64
N ASP A 42 1.17 -5.78 11.51
CA ASP A 42 1.02 -5.60 12.96
C ASP A 42 0.24 -4.32 13.35
N TYR A 43 -0.78 -3.98 12.57
CA TYR A 43 -1.51 -2.72 12.70
C TYR A 43 -2.09 -2.54 14.12
N LYS A 44 -1.82 -1.38 14.74
CA LYS A 44 -2.43 -0.95 16.00
C LYS A 44 -3.41 0.19 15.78
N GLU A 45 -4.44 0.23 16.61
CA GLU A 45 -5.43 1.30 16.57
C GLU A 45 -4.76 2.68 16.71
N GLY A 46 -5.07 3.59 15.78
CA GLY A 46 -4.47 4.92 15.72
C GLY A 46 -3.19 5.03 14.89
N ASP A 47 -2.60 3.93 14.42
CA ASP A 47 -1.47 3.99 13.49
C ASP A 47 -1.86 4.64 12.16
N VAL A 48 -0.95 5.45 11.62
CA VAL A 48 -1.04 5.98 10.27
C VAL A 48 -0.33 5.04 9.30
N TYR A 49 -1.11 4.42 8.44
CA TYR A 49 -0.66 3.45 7.46
C TYR A 49 -0.53 4.10 6.08
N TRP A 50 0.56 3.83 5.37
CA TRP A 50 0.74 4.30 4.00
C TRP A 50 1.25 3.21 3.06
N CYS A 51 0.44 2.88 2.05
CA CYS A 51 0.86 2.11 0.89
C CYS A 51 1.04 3.02 -0.32
N THR A 52 2.20 2.95 -0.98
CA THR A 52 2.52 3.79 -2.14
C THR A 52 2.07 3.19 -3.47
N ALA A 53 1.30 2.09 -3.45
CA ALA A 53 0.76 1.51 -4.67
C ALA A 53 -0.30 2.43 -5.29
N ASP A 54 -0.69 2.14 -6.52
CA ASP A 54 -1.85 2.78 -7.14
C ASP A 54 -3.10 1.89 -6.97
N VAL A 55 -4.27 2.52 -6.88
CA VAL A 55 -5.55 1.81 -6.73
C VAL A 55 -5.90 0.95 -7.95
N GLY A 56 -5.29 1.18 -9.11
CA GLY A 56 -5.43 0.32 -10.29
C GLY A 56 -4.79 -1.07 -10.15
N TRP A 57 -4.06 -1.33 -9.07
CA TRP A 57 -3.49 -2.65 -8.75
C TRP A 57 -4.20 -3.31 -7.58
N VAL A 58 -4.06 -4.65 -7.48
CA VAL A 58 -4.63 -5.42 -6.36
C VAL A 58 -4.09 -4.95 -5.00
N THR A 59 -2.83 -4.51 -4.96
CA THR A 59 -2.21 -3.94 -3.76
C THR A 59 -2.96 -2.69 -3.28
N GLY A 60 -3.39 -1.82 -4.20
CA GLY A 60 -4.15 -0.63 -3.84
C GLY A 60 -5.56 -0.96 -3.36
N HIS A 61 -6.23 -1.94 -4.00
CA HIS A 61 -7.53 -2.42 -3.50
C HIS A 61 -7.40 -2.97 -2.08
N SER A 62 -6.54 -3.97 -1.88
CA SER A 62 -6.42 -4.69 -0.61
C SER A 62 -5.83 -3.82 0.50
N TYR A 63 -4.81 -3.03 0.19
CA TYR A 63 -3.93 -2.41 1.19
C TYR A 63 -3.87 -0.88 1.13
N ILE A 64 -4.65 -0.19 0.29
CA ILE A 64 -4.93 1.25 0.47
C ILE A 64 -6.36 1.44 0.99
N VAL A 65 -7.31 0.69 0.43
CA VAL A 65 -8.74 0.85 0.68
C VAL A 65 -9.26 -0.21 1.64
N TYR A 66 -9.45 -1.45 1.19
CA TYR A 66 -10.29 -2.42 1.90
C TYR A 66 -9.73 -2.84 3.27
N GLY A 67 -8.48 -3.30 3.33
CA GLY A 67 -7.87 -3.78 4.58
C GLY A 67 -7.68 -2.70 5.64
N PRO A 68 -7.06 -1.54 5.32
CA PRO A 68 -6.90 -0.44 6.27
C PRO A 68 -8.25 0.11 6.76
N LEU A 69 -9.19 0.40 5.85
CA LEU A 69 -10.48 0.99 6.24
C LEU A 69 -11.38 0.01 7.00
N ALA A 70 -11.31 -1.30 6.69
CA ALA A 70 -12.03 -2.32 7.46
C ALA A 70 -11.54 -2.40 8.92
N ASN A 71 -10.25 -2.14 9.15
CA ASN A 71 -9.65 -2.12 10.50
C ASN A 71 -9.71 -0.73 11.17
N GLY A 72 -10.35 0.28 10.55
CA GLY A 72 -10.43 1.63 11.10
C GLY A 72 -9.12 2.43 11.04
N ALA A 73 -8.17 2.04 10.18
CA ALA A 73 -6.89 2.70 10.04
C ALA A 73 -6.97 4.05 9.32
N VAL A 74 -6.04 4.96 9.66
CA VAL A 74 -5.79 6.15 8.86
C VAL A 74 -4.89 5.75 7.68
N THR A 75 -5.46 5.72 6.48
CA THR A 75 -4.74 5.40 5.24
C THR A 75 -4.35 6.67 4.49
N VAL A 76 -3.13 6.73 3.97
CA VAL A 76 -2.65 7.87 3.15
C VAL A 76 -2.72 7.53 1.66
N MET A 77 -3.47 8.32 0.92
CA MET A 77 -3.49 8.25 -0.55
C MET A 77 -2.48 9.25 -1.11
N PHE A 78 -1.57 8.75 -1.97
CA PHE A 78 -0.50 9.54 -2.53
C PHE A 78 -0.66 9.67 -4.04
N GLU A 79 -0.74 10.91 -4.51
CA GLU A 79 -0.72 11.23 -5.93
C GLU A 79 0.65 11.84 -6.28
N GLY A 80 1.39 11.14 -7.15
CA GLY A 80 2.71 11.59 -7.61
C GLY A 80 3.70 10.45 -7.76
N VAL A 81 4.98 10.80 -7.80
CA VAL A 81 6.10 9.88 -7.97
C VAL A 81 7.12 10.03 -6.83
N PRO A 82 7.90 8.98 -6.51
CA PRO A 82 8.85 8.99 -5.39
C PRO A 82 9.94 10.07 -5.46
N ASN A 83 10.17 10.65 -6.64
CA ASN A 83 11.30 11.54 -6.90
C ASN A 83 10.90 12.97 -7.30
N TYR A 84 9.61 13.33 -7.20
CA TYR A 84 9.15 14.68 -7.51
C TYR A 84 8.48 15.34 -6.29
N PRO A 85 8.86 16.58 -5.92
CA PRO A 85 9.84 17.45 -6.57
C PRO A 85 11.31 17.06 -6.28
N SER A 86 11.55 16.13 -5.37
CA SER A 86 12.89 15.60 -5.08
C SER A 86 12.82 14.13 -4.65
N ALA A 87 13.97 13.44 -4.62
CA ALA A 87 14.11 12.10 -4.06
C ALA A 87 13.80 12.00 -2.55
N SER A 88 13.55 13.13 -1.89
CA SER A 88 13.12 13.18 -0.48
C SER A 88 11.61 13.02 -0.33
N ARG A 89 10.85 12.99 -1.43
CA ARG A 89 9.38 13.09 -1.39
C ARG A 89 8.71 12.07 -0.48
N PHE A 90 9.12 10.81 -0.53
CA PHE A 90 8.55 9.78 0.34
C PHE A 90 8.83 10.06 1.80
N TRP A 91 10.05 10.44 2.14
CA TRP A 91 10.48 10.73 3.50
C TRP A 91 9.80 12.01 4.04
N GLU A 92 9.60 13.01 3.20
CA GLU A 92 8.84 14.23 3.54
C GLU A 92 7.38 13.90 3.89
N VAL A 93 6.74 12.97 3.15
CA VAL A 93 5.37 12.52 3.45
C VAL A 93 5.34 11.73 4.75
N VAL A 94 6.33 10.85 4.97
CA VAL A 94 6.51 10.11 6.23
C VAL A 94 6.55 11.08 7.41
N ASP A 95 7.49 12.03 7.39
CA ASP A 95 7.68 13.01 8.48
C ASP A 95 6.45 13.91 8.68
N LYS A 96 5.83 14.37 7.58
CA LYS A 96 4.68 15.28 7.64
C LYS A 96 3.44 14.62 8.25
N HIS A 97 3.17 13.38 7.86
CA HIS A 97 1.96 12.65 8.29
C HIS A 97 2.19 11.71 9.46
N LYS A 98 3.43 11.65 9.96
CA LYS A 98 3.86 10.78 11.06
C LYS A 98 3.57 9.31 10.79
N ILE A 99 3.91 8.85 9.59
CA ILE A 99 3.59 7.48 9.14
C ILE A 99 4.21 6.44 10.07
N ASN A 100 3.40 5.51 10.56
CA ASN A 100 3.83 4.38 11.39
C ASN A 100 4.29 3.20 10.53
N ILE A 101 3.50 2.88 9.49
CA ILE A 101 3.70 1.72 8.61
C ILE A 101 3.82 2.20 7.17
N PHE A 102 4.92 1.84 6.51
CA PHE A 102 5.21 2.22 5.14
C PHE A 102 5.36 0.99 4.24
N TYR A 103 4.50 0.88 3.24
CA TYR A 103 4.46 -0.23 2.30
C TYR A 103 4.70 0.27 0.86
N THR A 104 5.77 -0.21 0.24
CA THR A 104 6.14 0.19 -1.13
C THR A 104 6.76 -0.97 -1.91
N ALA A 105 6.86 -0.80 -3.23
CA ALA A 105 7.41 -1.81 -4.13
C ALA A 105 8.95 -1.82 -4.10
N PRO A 106 9.60 -2.99 -4.28
CA PRO A 106 11.06 -3.09 -4.33
C PRO A 106 11.69 -2.22 -5.41
N THR A 107 10.98 -2.01 -6.52
CA THR A 107 11.40 -1.14 -7.61
C THR A 107 11.53 0.32 -7.16
N ALA A 108 10.62 0.82 -6.32
CA ALA A 108 10.67 2.19 -5.81
C ALA A 108 11.86 2.38 -4.85
N ILE A 109 12.07 1.42 -3.94
CA ILE A 109 13.22 1.48 -3.02
C ILE A 109 14.55 1.39 -3.78
N ARG A 110 14.68 0.50 -4.76
CA ARG A 110 15.90 0.46 -5.60
C ARG A 110 16.12 1.76 -6.38
N ALA A 111 15.07 2.45 -6.80
CA ALA A 111 15.20 3.75 -7.45
C ALA A 111 15.71 4.81 -6.46
N LEU A 112 15.15 4.86 -5.24
CA LEU A 112 15.57 5.81 -4.21
C LEU A 112 16.97 5.54 -3.67
N MET A 113 17.39 4.28 -3.54
CA MET A 113 18.75 3.91 -3.10
C MET A 113 19.84 4.46 -4.03
N ARG A 114 19.55 4.69 -5.31
CA ARG A 114 20.51 5.28 -6.26
C ARG A 114 20.82 6.75 -5.97
N GLU A 115 19.92 7.44 -5.27
CA GLU A 115 20.04 8.86 -4.93
C GLU A 115 20.88 9.10 -3.65
N GLY A 116 21.39 8.03 -3.04
CA GLY A 116 22.18 8.07 -1.81
C GLY A 116 21.34 8.12 -0.54
N GLU A 117 22.01 8.29 0.61
CA GLU A 117 21.37 8.27 1.93
C GLU A 117 20.87 9.65 2.40
N ASP A 118 21.32 10.73 1.77
CA ASP A 118 21.00 12.10 2.17
C ASP A 118 19.49 12.40 2.24
N PRO A 119 18.65 11.93 1.29
CA PRO A 119 17.20 12.13 1.39
C PRO A 119 16.57 11.50 2.63
N VAL A 120 17.10 10.36 3.09
CA VAL A 120 16.61 9.68 4.30
C VAL A 120 17.12 10.40 5.54
N LYS A 121 18.42 10.71 5.60
CA LYS A 121 19.08 11.32 6.77
C LYS A 121 18.55 12.71 7.12
N LYS A 122 18.01 13.44 6.14
CA LYS A 122 17.38 14.75 6.36
C LYS A 122 16.04 14.66 7.11
N ASN A 123 15.40 13.50 7.09
CA ASN A 123 14.09 13.28 7.68
C ASN A 123 14.25 12.51 9.01
N LYS A 124 13.42 12.84 10.01
CA LYS A 124 13.64 12.46 11.40
C LYS A 124 12.97 11.14 11.78
N GLN A 125 11.91 10.73 11.09
CA GLN A 125 11.26 9.45 11.35
C GLN A 125 11.96 8.31 10.63
N VAL A 126 12.62 7.46 11.42
CA VAL A 126 13.02 6.12 11.00
C VAL A 126 11.78 5.24 11.11
N LEU A 127 11.29 4.75 9.96
CA LEU A 127 10.12 3.89 9.89
C LEU A 127 10.34 2.59 10.68
N ALA A 128 9.37 2.22 11.50
CA ALA A 128 9.44 1.03 12.35
C ALA A 128 9.21 -0.28 11.56
N GLN A 129 8.56 -0.22 10.39
CA GLN A 129 8.25 -1.41 9.61
C GLN A 129 8.23 -1.11 8.10
N ILE A 130 9.24 -1.61 7.38
CA ILE A 130 9.22 -1.76 5.92
C ILE A 130 8.86 -3.22 5.65
N THR A 131 7.60 -3.48 5.33
CA THR A 131 7.11 -4.85 5.15
C THR A 131 7.15 -5.24 3.68
N TRP A 132 7.97 -6.25 3.36
CA TRP A 132 8.12 -6.79 2.01
C TRP A 132 7.25 -8.03 1.84
N HIS A 133 6.14 -7.93 1.12
CA HIS A 133 5.43 -9.11 0.64
C HIS A 133 5.20 -8.97 -0.86
N CYS A 134 6.02 -9.68 -1.64
CA CYS A 134 5.61 -10.10 -2.98
C CYS A 134 4.64 -11.26 -2.78
N TRP A 135 3.39 -11.08 -3.18
CA TRP A 135 2.51 -12.19 -3.52
C TRP A 135 2.60 -12.40 -5.04
#